data_AF-A0A3B3HW29-F1
#
_entry.id   AF-A0A3B3HW29-F1
#
_cell.length_a   1.000
_cell.length_b   1.000
_cell.length_c   1.000
_cell.angle_alpha   90.00
_cell.angle_beta   90.00
_cell.angle_gamma   90.00
#
_symmetry.space_group_name_H-M   'P 1'
#
loop_
_entity.id
_entity.type
_entity.pdbx_description
1 polymer ?
#
loop_
_entity_poly.entity_id
_entity_poly.type
_entity_poly.pdbx_seq_one_letter_code
_entity_poly.pdbx_strand_id
1 'polypeptide(L)'
;MNITKEYKYGWSPDKNSLVTIHSVGMYFIILVPSQGITLIWDKHTRINIELDGKWKNKVRGLCGNFDSNENNDLQIKGSIGEVSALTFGNSWKISTPPCSDVTNEVFPCVHNSYCKNWAERRCLIITGDKFQSCHSKVDPKAYYEACVMESCSCEFEGKFLGFCTAVSAYAEACSDQNVCINWRTPDLCPVFCDYYNKPGEYSWHYEPCGTTLTCGKDSSFTNKLEGNQTFFKSKS
;
A
#
# COMPACT_ATOMS: atom_id res chain seq x y z
N MET A 1 -30.52 -22.00 17.22
CA MET A 1 -29.08 -21.78 17.44
C MET A 1 -28.92 -20.32 17.85
N ASN A 2 -28.75 -20.07 19.15
CA ASN A 2 -28.73 -18.71 19.71
C ASN A 2 -27.41 -18.03 19.38
N ILE A 3 -27.48 -16.88 18.73
CA ILE A 3 -26.36 -15.93 18.61
C ILE A 3 -26.64 -14.80 19.59
N THR A 4 -26.08 -14.90 20.79
CA THR A 4 -26.01 -13.76 21.72
C THR A 4 -24.81 -12.91 21.36
N LYS A 5 -25.05 -11.78 20.69
CA LYS A 5 -24.10 -10.66 20.62
C LYS A 5 -24.20 -9.86 21.92
N GLU A 6 -23.10 -9.78 22.67
CA GLU A 6 -22.83 -8.64 23.55
C GLU A 6 -21.55 -7.95 23.03
N TYR A 7 -21.71 -6.85 22.29
CA TYR A 7 -20.61 -5.91 22.07
C TYR A 7 -20.60 -4.94 23.25
N LYS A 8 -19.77 -5.22 24.26
CA LYS A 8 -19.51 -4.27 25.34
C LYS A 8 -18.56 -3.19 24.84
N TYR A 9 -19.11 -2.01 24.58
CA TYR A 9 -18.36 -0.77 24.47
C TYR A 9 -17.72 -0.44 25.82
N GLY A 10 -16.39 -0.55 25.87
CA GLY A 10 -15.58 -0.24 27.05
C GLY A 10 -14.10 -0.34 26.69
N TRP A 11 -13.63 0.50 25.77
CA TRP A 11 -12.21 0.54 25.43
C TRP A 11 -11.49 1.45 26.44
N SER A 12 -10.86 0.82 27.44
CA SER A 12 -9.76 1.45 28.16
C SER A 12 -8.51 1.36 27.26
N PRO A 13 -7.77 2.44 27.01
CA PRO A 13 -6.49 2.35 26.34
C PRO A 13 -5.52 1.62 27.25
N ASP A 14 -5.08 0.43 26.86
CA ASP A 14 -3.94 -0.21 27.50
C ASP A 14 -2.71 0.68 27.28
N LYS A 15 -2.29 1.38 28.34
CA LYS A 15 -1.14 2.29 28.38
C LYS A 15 0.23 1.60 28.15
N ASN A 16 0.23 0.33 27.77
CA ASN A 16 1.42 -0.50 27.61
C ASN A 16 1.35 -1.41 26.37
N SER A 17 0.59 -1.03 25.35
CA SER A 17 0.48 -1.85 24.14
C SER A 17 1.79 -1.86 23.37
N LEU A 18 2.42 -3.04 23.25
CA LEU A 18 3.62 -3.28 22.45
C LEU A 18 3.42 -2.95 20.97
N VAL A 19 2.17 -2.94 20.52
CA VAL A 19 1.74 -2.66 19.15
C VAL A 19 0.56 -1.70 19.20
N THR A 20 0.54 -0.68 18.36
CA THR A 20 -0.61 0.22 18.22
C THR A 20 -1.12 0.16 16.80
N ILE A 21 -2.45 0.16 16.63
CA ILE A 21 -3.11 0.04 15.33
C ILE A 21 -4.02 1.25 15.16
N HIS A 22 -3.85 1.97 14.05
CA HIS A 22 -4.66 3.11 13.68
C HIS A 22 -5.32 2.85 12.32
N SER A 23 -6.61 3.15 12.20
CA SER A 23 -7.26 3.26 10.89
C SER A 23 -7.14 4.71 10.45
N VAL A 24 -6.47 4.97 9.34
CA VAL A 24 -6.19 6.31 8.81
C VAL A 24 -6.57 6.33 7.35
N GLY A 25 -7.66 7.02 7.03
CA GLY A 25 -8.21 7.02 5.67
C GLY A 25 -8.46 5.60 5.15
N MET A 26 -7.89 5.30 4.00
CA MET A 26 -7.97 3.98 3.37
C MET A 26 -7.03 2.93 3.99
N TYR A 27 -6.16 3.31 4.93
CA TYR A 27 -5.08 2.47 5.43
C TYR A 27 -5.27 1.97 6.87
N PHE A 28 -4.63 0.86 7.18
CA PHE A 28 -4.22 0.52 8.55
C PHE A 28 -2.76 0.85 8.75
N ILE A 29 -2.45 1.54 9.85
CA ILE A 29 -1.09 1.83 10.30
C ILE A 29 -0.85 1.04 11.57
N ILE A 30 0.10 0.11 11.54
CA ILE A 30 0.49 -0.70 12.69
C ILE A 30 1.88 -0.25 13.12
N LEU A 31 1.99 0.32 14.31
CA LEU A 31 3.25 0.79 14.86
C LEU A 31 3.73 -0.19 15.93
N VAL A 32 5.03 -0.48 15.91
CA VAL A 32 5.74 -1.19 16.97
C VAL A 32 6.82 -0.24 17.53
N PRO A 33 6.46 0.73 18.40
CA PRO A 33 7.34 1.84 18.76
C PRO A 33 8.65 1.39 19.39
N SER A 34 8.61 0.36 20.24
CA SER A 34 9.80 -0.22 20.89
C SER A 34 10.82 -0.74 19.86
N GLN A 35 10.35 -1.20 18.71
CA GLN A 35 11.17 -1.73 17.63
C GLN A 35 11.38 -0.74 16.50
N GLY A 36 10.70 0.41 16.47
CA GLY A 36 10.82 1.36 15.35
C GLY A 36 10.45 0.73 14.02
N ILE A 37 9.33 0.00 14.01
CA ILE A 37 8.78 -0.66 12.83
C ILE A 37 7.38 -0.11 12.61
N THR A 38 7.09 0.28 11.38
CA THR A 38 5.77 0.73 10.95
C THR A 38 5.30 -0.09 9.75
N LEU A 39 4.12 -0.68 9.85
CA LEU A 39 3.43 -1.33 8.75
C LEU A 39 2.31 -0.42 8.26
N ILE A 40 2.24 -0.19 6.96
CA ILE A 40 1.16 0.55 6.31
C ILE A 40 0.50 -0.40 5.32
N TRP A 41 -0.77 -0.73 5.55
CA TRP A 41 -1.52 -1.66 4.72
C TRP A 41 -2.75 -0.98 4.12
N ASP A 42 -2.94 -1.12 2.81
CA ASP A 42 -4.05 -0.54 2.04
C ASP A 42 -5.38 -1.29 2.21
N LYS A 43 -5.44 -2.27 3.12
CA LYS A 43 -6.58 -3.18 3.35
C LYS A 43 -6.82 -4.18 2.22
N HIS A 44 -5.95 -4.20 1.23
CA HIS A 44 -6.02 -5.02 0.04
C HIS A 44 -4.67 -5.71 -0.18
N THR A 45 -3.94 -5.37 -1.24
CA THR A 45 -2.76 -6.12 -1.69
C THR A 45 -1.43 -5.45 -1.37
N ARG A 46 -1.42 -4.16 -0.98
CA ARG A 46 -0.17 -3.41 -0.78
C ARG A 46 0.16 -3.24 0.70
N ILE A 47 1.37 -3.69 1.04
CA ILE A 47 1.97 -3.52 2.36
C ILE A 47 3.28 -2.76 2.20
N ASN A 48 3.43 -1.64 2.90
CA ASN A 48 4.70 -0.94 3.04
C ASN A 48 5.23 -1.18 4.46
N ILE A 49 6.54 -1.46 4.57
CA ILE A 49 7.24 -1.61 5.86
C ILE A 49 8.29 -0.51 5.95
N GLU A 50 8.19 0.31 6.98
CA GLU A 50 9.20 1.31 7.32
C GLU A 50 9.99 0.82 8.55
N LEU A 51 11.31 0.89 8.44
CA LEU A 51 12.23 0.46 9.48
C LEU A 51 13.11 1.63 9.93
N ASP A 52 13.25 1.78 11.24
CA ASP A 52 14.28 2.65 11.82
C ASP A 52 15.67 2.28 11.28
N GLY A 53 16.54 3.29 11.12
CA GLY A 53 17.93 3.08 10.70
C GLY A 53 18.74 2.13 11.60
N LYS A 54 18.29 1.85 12.83
CA LYS A 54 18.91 0.84 13.71
C LYS A 54 18.86 -0.58 13.14
N TRP A 55 17.96 -0.85 12.19
CA TRP A 55 17.83 -2.11 11.48
C TRP A 55 18.75 -2.25 10.27
N LYS A 56 19.51 -1.21 9.92
CA LYS A 56 20.47 -1.25 8.80
C LYS A 56 21.41 -2.45 8.96
N ASN A 57 21.53 -3.27 7.92
CA ASN A 57 22.29 -4.53 7.91
C ASN A 57 21.83 -5.61 8.93
N LYS A 58 20.62 -5.51 9.50
CA LYS A 58 20.12 -6.45 10.53
C LYS A 58 18.87 -7.22 10.12
N VAL A 59 18.34 -6.93 8.93
CA VAL A 59 17.17 -7.61 8.37
C VAL A 59 17.57 -8.46 7.19
N ARG A 60 16.70 -9.42 6.85
CA ARG A 60 16.85 -10.33 5.74
C ARG A 60 15.45 -10.78 5.33
N GLY A 61 15.23 -11.01 4.05
CA GLY A 61 13.95 -11.50 3.55
C GLY A 61 13.76 -11.11 2.11
N LEU A 62 12.51 -11.19 1.66
CA LEU A 62 12.12 -10.74 0.31
C LEU A 62 12.36 -9.23 0.09
N CYS A 63 12.44 -8.43 1.15
CA CYS A 63 12.74 -7.00 1.11
C CYS A 63 14.25 -6.68 1.19
N GLY A 64 15.11 -7.67 0.98
CA GLY A 64 16.56 -7.47 0.98
C GLY A 64 17.19 -7.40 2.38
N ASN A 65 18.33 -6.74 2.48
CA ASN A 65 19.17 -6.69 3.70
C ASN A 65 19.25 -5.29 4.36
N PHE A 66 18.68 -4.28 3.71
CA PHE A 66 18.65 -2.89 4.16
C PHE A 66 20.07 -2.32 4.40
N ASP A 67 20.99 -2.47 3.44
CA ASP A 67 22.35 -1.94 3.49
C ASP A 67 22.58 -0.69 2.62
N SER A 68 21.58 -0.29 1.83
CA SER A 68 21.61 0.77 0.81
C SER A 68 22.28 0.38 -0.53
N ASN A 69 22.42 -0.91 -0.82
CA ASN A 69 22.93 -1.44 -2.08
C ASN A 69 21.96 -2.45 -2.72
N GLU A 70 21.10 -1.96 -3.62
CA GLU A 70 20.10 -2.78 -4.33
C GLU A 70 20.69 -3.97 -5.10
N ASN A 71 21.94 -3.87 -5.56
CA ASN A 71 22.60 -4.92 -6.35
C ASN A 71 22.83 -6.21 -5.56
N ASN A 72 22.68 -6.18 -4.24
CA ASN A 72 22.90 -7.33 -3.39
C ASN A 72 21.65 -7.74 -2.59
N ASP A 73 20.47 -7.18 -2.89
CA ASP A 73 19.26 -7.50 -2.12
C ASP A 73 18.74 -8.92 -2.39
N LEU A 74 19.04 -9.47 -3.58
CA LEU A 74 18.74 -10.86 -3.95
C LEU A 74 19.78 -11.83 -3.37
N GLN A 75 19.94 -11.85 -2.05
CA GLN A 75 20.84 -12.75 -1.33
C GLN A 75 20.13 -13.96 -0.73
N ILE A 76 20.68 -15.16 -0.95
CA ILE A 76 20.26 -16.39 -0.26
C ILE A 76 21.34 -16.83 0.74
N LYS A 77 20.95 -17.58 1.78
CA LYS A 77 21.91 -18.05 2.79
C LYS A 77 23.01 -18.89 2.11
N GLY A 78 24.25 -18.42 2.19
CA GLY A 78 25.43 -19.13 1.70
C GLY A 78 25.76 -18.92 0.22
N SER A 79 25.04 -18.07 -0.51
CA SER A 79 25.42 -17.71 -1.88
C SER A 79 26.45 -16.58 -1.90
N ILE A 80 27.45 -16.71 -2.77
CA ILE A 80 28.40 -15.66 -3.11
C ILE A 80 28.15 -15.32 -4.59
N GLY A 81 27.13 -14.50 -4.86
CA GLY A 81 26.76 -14.12 -6.22
C GLY A 81 25.30 -13.71 -6.36
N GLU A 82 24.99 -13.00 -7.45
CA GLU A 82 23.64 -12.65 -7.86
C GLU A 82 22.87 -13.93 -8.22
N VAL A 83 21.65 -14.06 -7.70
CA VAL A 83 20.75 -15.17 -8.04
C VAL A 83 19.50 -14.62 -8.73
N SER A 84 18.84 -15.47 -9.52
CA SER A 84 17.56 -15.09 -10.15
C SER A 84 16.49 -14.80 -9.10
N ALA A 85 15.52 -13.95 -9.45
CA ALA A 85 14.39 -13.62 -8.58
C ALA A 85 13.59 -14.88 -8.17
N LEU A 86 13.43 -15.85 -9.08
CA LEU A 86 12.81 -17.15 -8.79
C LEU A 86 13.57 -17.95 -7.72
N THR A 87 14.88 -18.11 -7.89
CA THR A 87 15.70 -18.84 -6.92
C THR A 87 15.71 -18.14 -5.56
N PHE A 88 15.81 -16.81 -5.56
CA PHE A 88 15.72 -15.99 -4.36
C PHE A 88 14.37 -16.18 -3.65
N GLY A 89 13.25 -16.00 -4.34
CA GLY A 89 11.90 -16.12 -3.77
C GLY A 89 11.61 -17.50 -3.19
N ASN A 90 11.98 -18.57 -3.89
CA ASN A 90 11.81 -19.94 -3.40
C ASN A 90 12.61 -20.23 -2.11
N SER A 91 13.74 -19.53 -1.88
CA SER A 91 14.57 -19.73 -0.68
C SER A 91 13.93 -19.20 0.62
N TRP A 92 12.92 -18.33 0.52
CA TRP A 92 12.26 -17.68 1.65
C TRP A 92 10.95 -18.35 2.10
N LYS A 93 10.64 -19.54 1.58
CA LYS A 93 9.45 -20.31 1.99
C LYS A 93 9.53 -20.76 3.45
N ILE A 94 8.41 -20.65 4.17
CA ILE A 94 8.33 -20.97 5.61
C ILE A 94 7.46 -22.18 5.96
N SER A 95 6.63 -22.67 5.02
CA SER A 95 5.71 -23.79 5.28
C SER A 95 6.46 -25.08 5.60
N THR A 96 5.88 -25.92 6.47
CA THR A 96 6.41 -27.26 6.80
C THR A 96 5.32 -28.32 6.58
N PRO A 97 5.41 -29.16 5.53
CA PRO A 97 6.44 -29.15 4.48
C PRO A 97 6.38 -27.90 3.60
N PRO A 98 7.48 -27.50 2.95
CA PRO A 98 7.49 -26.36 2.04
C PRO A 98 6.59 -26.65 0.83
N CYS A 99 5.94 -25.61 0.30
CA CYS A 99 5.25 -25.71 -0.99
C CYS A 99 6.24 -25.95 -2.13
N SER A 100 5.74 -26.43 -3.27
CA SER A 100 6.54 -26.65 -4.48
C SER A 100 7.25 -25.37 -4.93
N ASP A 101 8.43 -25.53 -5.54
CA ASP A 101 9.13 -24.40 -6.15
C ASP A 101 8.32 -23.82 -7.32
N VAL A 102 8.34 -22.48 -7.42
CA VAL A 102 7.93 -21.80 -8.65
C VAL A 102 9.06 -21.97 -9.66
N THR A 103 8.77 -22.58 -10.81
CA THR A 103 9.76 -22.94 -11.83
C THR A 103 9.81 -21.97 -13.02
N ASN A 104 8.77 -21.16 -13.20
CA ASN A 104 8.67 -20.18 -14.28
C ASN A 104 8.07 -18.88 -13.75
N GLU A 105 8.56 -17.74 -14.26
CA GLU A 105 7.92 -16.45 -14.04
C GLU A 105 6.60 -16.41 -14.82
N VAL A 106 5.49 -16.50 -14.10
CA VAL A 106 4.17 -16.35 -14.71
C VAL A 106 3.79 -14.88 -14.61
N PHE A 107 3.94 -14.16 -15.72
CA PHE A 107 3.43 -12.79 -15.82
C PHE A 107 1.91 -12.83 -15.97
N PRO A 108 1.11 -12.23 -15.06
CA PRO A 108 -0.35 -12.19 -15.13
C PRO A 108 -0.92 -11.90 -16.52
N CYS A 109 -0.34 -10.98 -17.29
CA CYS A 109 -0.84 -10.64 -18.62
C CYS A 109 -0.60 -11.72 -19.68
N VAL A 110 0.36 -12.64 -19.47
CA VAL A 110 0.58 -13.79 -20.35
C VAL A 110 -0.48 -14.87 -20.06
N HIS A 111 -0.77 -15.09 -18.78
CA HIS A 111 -1.81 -16.03 -18.36
C HIS A 111 -3.22 -15.53 -18.71
N ASN A 112 -3.49 -14.24 -18.44
CA ASN A 112 -4.76 -13.56 -18.66
C ASN A 112 -4.69 -12.59 -19.85
N SER A 113 -4.32 -13.11 -21.02
CA SER A 113 -4.09 -12.29 -22.22
C SER A 113 -5.28 -11.43 -22.66
N TYR A 114 -6.52 -11.86 -22.37
CA TYR A 114 -7.72 -11.09 -22.67
C TYR A 114 -7.80 -9.78 -21.87
N CYS A 115 -7.14 -9.69 -20.71
CA CYS A 115 -7.10 -8.48 -19.88
C CYS A 115 -6.01 -7.50 -20.29
N LYS A 116 -5.00 -7.94 -21.04
CA LYS A 116 -3.82 -7.13 -21.35
C LYS A 116 -4.17 -5.78 -22.00
N ASN A 117 -4.97 -5.80 -23.06
CA ASN A 117 -5.37 -4.57 -23.76
C ASN A 117 -6.14 -3.60 -22.84
N TRP A 118 -6.95 -4.13 -21.93
CA TRP A 118 -7.69 -3.32 -20.97
C TRP A 118 -6.73 -2.70 -19.93
N ALA A 119 -5.80 -3.51 -19.41
CA ALA A 119 -4.78 -3.08 -18.45
C ALA A 119 -3.88 -1.98 -19.04
N GLU A 120 -3.27 -2.22 -20.21
CA GLU A 120 -2.44 -1.24 -20.91
C GLU A 120 -3.19 0.08 -21.11
N ARG A 121 -4.42 0.01 -21.64
CA ARG A 121 -5.22 1.22 -21.90
C ARG A 121 -5.58 1.98 -20.62
N ARG A 122 -5.90 1.29 -19.53
CA ARG A 122 -6.28 1.95 -18.27
C ARG A 122 -5.07 2.53 -17.55
N CYS A 123 -3.93 1.84 -17.56
CA CYS A 123 -2.70 2.31 -16.93
C CYS A 123 -2.08 3.53 -17.61
N LEU A 124 -2.50 3.90 -18.83
CA LEU A 124 -2.10 5.15 -19.49
C LEU A 124 -2.42 6.41 -18.68
N ILE A 125 -3.28 6.35 -17.65
CA ILE A 125 -3.45 7.48 -16.74
C ILE A 125 -2.13 7.90 -16.07
N ILE A 126 -1.25 6.95 -15.76
CA ILE A 126 0.04 7.18 -15.08
C ILE A 126 0.97 8.04 -15.96
N THR A 127 0.99 7.76 -17.27
CA THR A 127 1.83 8.47 -18.25
C THR A 127 1.09 9.61 -18.96
N GLY A 128 -0.21 9.79 -18.67
CA GLY A 128 -1.04 10.81 -19.28
C GLY A 128 -1.06 12.14 -18.53
N ASP A 129 -1.84 13.08 -19.06
CA ASP A 129 -1.89 14.47 -18.60
C ASP A 129 -2.27 14.62 -17.12
N LYS A 130 -3.04 13.66 -16.59
CA LYS A 130 -3.50 13.70 -15.20
C LYS A 130 -2.36 13.75 -14.19
N PHE A 131 -1.22 13.14 -14.53
CA PHE A 131 -0.02 13.08 -13.70
C PHE A 131 1.15 13.91 -14.27
N GLN A 132 0.91 14.74 -15.28
CA GLN A 132 1.97 15.47 -15.99
C GLN A 132 2.87 16.30 -15.07
N SER A 133 2.30 16.94 -14.03
CA SER A 133 3.06 17.72 -13.06
C SER A 133 4.03 16.88 -12.21
N CYS A 134 3.80 15.57 -12.11
CA CYS A 134 4.61 14.64 -11.36
C CYS A 134 5.71 13.95 -12.20
N HIS A 135 5.54 13.86 -13.53
CA HIS A 135 6.48 13.16 -14.42
C HIS A 135 7.93 13.67 -14.34
N SER A 136 8.12 14.94 -13.98
CA SER A 136 9.45 15.53 -13.77
C SER A 136 10.09 15.22 -12.41
N LYS A 137 9.31 14.63 -11.48
CA LYS A 137 9.70 14.35 -10.09
C LYS A 137 9.82 12.86 -9.81
N VAL A 138 8.96 12.05 -10.43
CA VAL A 138 8.93 10.60 -10.30
C VAL A 138 8.80 10.03 -11.71
N ASP A 139 9.67 9.07 -12.06
CA ASP A 139 9.60 8.40 -13.36
C ASP A 139 8.34 7.49 -13.41
N PRO A 140 7.40 7.72 -14.36
CA PRO A 140 6.18 6.93 -14.46
C PRO A 140 6.42 5.50 -14.95
N LYS A 141 7.57 5.18 -15.56
CA LYS A 141 7.76 3.92 -16.30
C LYS A 141 7.53 2.68 -15.44
N ALA A 142 8.22 2.59 -14.30
CA ALA A 142 8.10 1.44 -13.39
C ALA A 142 6.67 1.31 -12.82
N TYR A 143 6.00 2.43 -12.55
CA TYR A 143 4.62 2.44 -12.06
C TYR A 143 3.61 2.01 -13.14
N TYR A 144 3.83 2.40 -14.39
CA TYR A 144 3.02 1.95 -15.53
C TYR A 144 3.15 0.44 -15.72
N GLU A 145 4.38 -0.09 -15.73
CA GLU A 145 4.65 -1.52 -15.87
C GLU A 145 4.02 -2.32 -14.71
N ALA A 146 4.17 -1.85 -13.47
CA ALA A 146 3.52 -2.43 -12.30
C ALA A 146 1.98 -2.38 -12.40
N CYS A 147 1.42 -1.26 -12.85
CA CYS A 147 -0.02 -1.12 -13.04
C CYS A 147 -0.56 -2.14 -14.05
N VAL A 148 0.12 -2.34 -15.18
CA VAL A 148 -0.30 -3.32 -16.20
C VAL A 148 -0.28 -4.73 -15.61
N MET A 149 0.78 -5.06 -14.87
CA MET A 149 0.94 -6.36 -14.21
C MET A 149 -0.16 -6.64 -13.19
N GLU A 150 -0.42 -5.70 -12.27
CA GLU A 150 -1.48 -5.80 -11.26
C GLU A 150 -2.88 -5.87 -11.89
N SER A 151 -3.11 -5.10 -12.95
CA SER A 151 -4.39 -5.04 -13.67
C SER A 151 -4.70 -6.31 -14.44
N CYS A 152 -3.69 -7.12 -14.79
CA CYS A 152 -3.86 -8.40 -15.47
C CYS A 152 -4.18 -9.57 -14.53
N SER A 153 -4.12 -9.36 -13.20
CA SER A 153 -4.56 -10.34 -12.20
C SER A 153 -6.09 -10.37 -12.08
N CYS A 154 -6.77 -10.63 -13.18
CA CYS A 154 -8.23 -10.49 -13.39
C CYS A 154 -9.16 -11.41 -12.57
N GLU A 155 -8.62 -12.10 -11.58
CA GLU A 155 -9.33 -13.05 -10.73
C GLU A 155 -10.00 -12.39 -9.51
N PHE A 156 -9.73 -11.12 -9.24
CA PHE A 156 -10.36 -10.40 -8.12
C PHE A 156 -11.81 -10.03 -8.43
N GLU A 157 -12.71 -10.30 -7.47
CA GLU A 157 -14.06 -9.75 -7.40
C GLU A 157 -13.99 -8.21 -7.34
N GLY A 158 -13.88 -7.59 -8.52
CA GLY A 158 -13.66 -6.16 -8.70
C GLY A 158 -12.55 -5.92 -9.71
N LYS A 159 -12.93 -5.79 -10.99
CA LYS A 159 -12.03 -5.56 -12.16
C LYS A 159 -11.03 -4.40 -12.01
N PHE A 160 -11.13 -3.60 -10.96
CA PHE A 160 -10.38 -2.36 -10.77
C PHE A 160 -9.40 -2.40 -9.59
N LEU A 161 -9.39 -3.43 -8.74
CA LEU A 161 -8.65 -3.35 -7.47
C LEU A 161 -7.14 -3.16 -7.68
N GLY A 162 -6.49 -4.08 -8.41
CA GLY A 162 -5.06 -3.98 -8.71
C GLY A 162 -4.69 -2.69 -9.46
N PHE A 163 -5.53 -2.29 -10.42
CA PHE A 163 -5.42 -1.00 -11.10
C PHE A 163 -5.43 0.19 -10.11
N CYS A 164 -6.43 0.25 -9.23
CA CYS A 164 -6.58 1.35 -8.28
C CYS A 164 -5.42 1.38 -7.28
N THR A 165 -4.98 0.23 -6.77
CA THR A 165 -3.82 0.14 -5.87
C THR A 165 -2.55 0.64 -6.55
N ALA A 166 -2.30 0.25 -7.81
CA ALA A 166 -1.11 0.69 -8.55
C ALA A 166 -1.11 2.20 -8.87
N VAL A 167 -2.25 2.75 -9.31
CA VAL A 167 -2.36 4.21 -9.55
C VAL A 167 -2.25 4.99 -8.24
N SER A 168 -2.79 4.46 -7.14
CA SER A 168 -2.65 5.09 -5.82
C SER A 168 -1.18 5.15 -5.38
N ALA A 169 -0.41 4.09 -5.62
CA ALA A 169 1.02 4.07 -5.31
C ALA A 169 1.80 5.17 -6.05
N TYR A 170 1.42 5.46 -7.29
CA TYR A 170 2.04 6.55 -8.03
C TYR A 170 1.61 7.93 -7.51
N ALA A 171 0.33 8.12 -7.18
CA ALA A 171 -0.16 9.34 -6.56
C ALA A 171 0.51 9.65 -5.21
N GLU A 172 0.80 8.63 -4.41
CA GLU A 172 1.56 8.77 -3.16
C GLU A 172 3.01 9.18 -3.41
N ALA A 173 3.69 8.54 -4.36
CA ALA A 173 5.06 8.91 -4.73
C ALA A 173 5.14 10.38 -5.20
N CYS A 174 4.13 10.85 -5.95
CA CYS A 174 3.99 12.25 -6.31
C CYS A 174 3.78 13.15 -5.08
N SER A 175 2.91 12.73 -4.16
CA SER A 175 2.62 13.46 -2.91
C SER A 175 3.87 13.62 -2.04
N ASP A 176 4.72 12.60 -1.97
CA ASP A 176 6.02 12.63 -1.29
C ASP A 176 6.94 13.71 -1.88
N GLN A 177 6.89 13.89 -3.20
CA GLN A 177 7.56 14.99 -3.92
C GLN A 177 6.81 16.33 -3.86
N ASN A 178 5.82 16.47 -2.96
CA ASN A 178 4.96 17.64 -2.78
C ASN A 178 4.08 17.97 -4.00
N VAL A 179 3.79 16.99 -4.84
CA VAL A 179 2.88 17.13 -5.98
C VAL A 179 1.57 16.38 -5.68
N CYS A 180 0.55 17.13 -5.25
CA CYS A 180 -0.75 16.55 -4.98
C CYS A 180 -1.55 16.30 -6.27
N ILE A 181 -1.93 15.05 -6.53
CA ILE A 181 -2.72 14.66 -7.70
C ILE A 181 -4.09 14.11 -7.26
N ASN A 182 -5.17 14.84 -7.57
CA ASN A 182 -6.53 14.34 -7.38
C ASN A 182 -7.00 13.55 -8.60
N TRP A 183 -6.73 12.24 -8.66
CA TRP A 183 -6.97 11.41 -9.85
C TRP A 183 -8.27 10.60 -9.87
N ARG A 184 -8.89 10.38 -8.72
CA ARG A 184 -10.12 9.58 -8.60
C ARG A 184 -11.33 10.34 -9.14
N THR A 185 -12.26 9.60 -9.74
CA THR A 185 -13.56 10.12 -10.21
C THR A 185 -14.66 9.11 -9.89
N PRO A 186 -15.95 9.49 -9.99
CA PRO A 186 -17.06 8.53 -9.81
C PRO A 186 -16.95 7.27 -10.68
N ASP A 187 -16.37 7.40 -11.88
CA ASP A 187 -16.19 6.31 -12.85
C ASP A 187 -14.79 5.65 -12.78
N LEU A 188 -13.88 6.20 -11.96
CA LEU A 188 -12.50 5.75 -11.86
C LEU A 188 -12.06 5.68 -10.40
N CYS A 189 -12.07 4.46 -9.85
CA CYS A 189 -11.68 4.18 -8.48
C CYS A 189 -12.40 5.06 -7.44
N PRO A 190 -13.75 5.08 -7.44
CA PRO A 190 -14.53 5.96 -6.58
C PRO A 190 -14.28 5.68 -5.09
N VAL A 191 -14.40 6.73 -4.28
CA VAL A 191 -14.33 6.66 -2.81
C VAL A 191 -15.62 7.27 -2.25
N PHE A 192 -16.29 6.54 -1.37
CA PHE A 192 -17.59 6.90 -0.81
C PHE A 192 -17.44 7.39 0.63
N CYS A 193 -16.91 8.62 0.80
CA CYS A 193 -16.75 9.22 2.13
C CYS A 193 -18.07 9.70 2.75
N ASP A 194 -19.05 10.01 1.91
CA ASP A 194 -20.39 10.45 2.31
C ASP A 194 -21.16 9.39 3.09
N TYR A 195 -20.85 8.10 2.87
CA TYR A 195 -21.37 6.98 3.66
C TYR A 195 -21.18 7.17 5.18
N TYR A 196 -20.11 7.87 5.59
CA TYR A 196 -19.81 8.11 7.01
C TYR A 196 -20.50 9.35 7.59
N ASN A 197 -21.14 10.17 6.76
CA ASN A 197 -21.92 11.31 7.22
C ASN A 197 -23.30 10.85 7.71
N LYS A 198 -23.77 11.42 8.82
CA LYS A 198 -25.19 11.30 9.18
C LYS A 198 -26.04 12.17 8.26
N PRO A 199 -27.37 11.92 8.16
CA PRO A 199 -28.26 12.79 7.39
C PRO A 199 -28.12 14.26 7.80
N GLY A 200 -27.76 15.12 6.85
CA GLY A 200 -27.54 16.55 7.07
C GLY A 200 -26.15 16.94 7.59
N GLU A 201 -25.24 15.99 7.77
CA GLU A 201 -23.83 16.25 8.08
C GLU A 201 -22.95 16.22 6.82
N TYR A 202 -21.90 17.04 6.81
CA TYR A 202 -20.90 17.12 5.75
C TYR A 202 -19.51 17.22 6.39
N SER A 203 -19.13 16.19 7.15
CA SER A 203 -17.88 16.19 7.93
C SER A 203 -16.81 15.29 7.32
N TRP A 204 -17.22 14.21 6.65
CA TRP A 204 -16.33 13.30 5.95
C TRP A 204 -16.24 13.68 4.48
N HIS A 205 -15.02 13.97 4.04
CA HIS A 205 -14.68 14.30 2.66
C HIS A 205 -13.42 13.53 2.24
N TYR A 206 -13.34 13.22 0.95
CA TYR A 206 -12.13 12.66 0.37
C TYR A 206 -11.09 13.77 0.23
N GLU A 207 -9.93 13.59 0.87
CA GLU A 207 -8.77 14.43 0.69
C GLU A 207 -7.68 13.63 -0.05
N PRO A 208 -7.37 13.98 -1.32
CA PRO A 208 -6.45 13.19 -2.15
C PRO A 208 -5.04 13.11 -1.57
N CYS A 209 -4.56 14.15 -0.88
CA CYS A 209 -3.18 14.25 -0.42
C CYS A 209 -3.10 14.71 1.04
N GLY A 210 -4.04 14.23 1.86
CA GLY A 210 -4.19 14.75 3.22
C GLY A 210 -2.94 14.49 4.04
N THR A 211 -2.64 15.40 4.95
CA THR A 211 -1.67 15.15 6.01
C THR A 211 -2.39 14.48 7.17
N THR A 212 -1.97 13.28 7.55
CA THR A 212 -2.52 12.66 8.75
C THR A 212 -2.01 13.40 9.99
N LEU A 213 -2.93 13.88 10.83
CA LEU A 213 -2.62 14.30 12.19
C LEU A 213 -3.42 13.41 13.13
N THR A 214 -2.78 12.41 13.71
CA THR A 214 -3.39 11.56 14.73
C THR A 214 -3.41 12.31 16.08
N CYS A 215 -4.59 12.43 16.70
CA CYS A 215 -4.70 12.94 18.07
C CYS A 215 -4.26 11.85 19.07
N GLY A 216 -2.95 11.64 19.20
CA GLY A 216 -2.32 10.81 20.22
C GLY A 216 -1.18 11.59 20.86
N LYS A 217 -1.08 11.61 22.20
CA LYS A 217 -0.13 12.48 22.93
C LYS A 217 1.35 12.23 22.59
N ASP A 218 1.68 11.09 21.97
CA ASP A 218 3.08 10.66 21.77
C ASP A 218 3.38 10.07 20.37
N SER A 219 2.47 10.17 19.39
CA SER A 219 2.71 9.60 18.04
C SER A 219 2.11 10.48 16.93
N SER A 220 2.87 11.49 16.50
CA SER A 220 2.61 12.20 15.25
C SER A 220 3.09 11.37 14.07
N PHE A 221 2.19 10.67 13.38
CA PHE A 221 2.49 10.03 12.10
C PHE A 221 2.42 11.08 10.99
N THR A 222 3.51 11.27 10.24
CA THR A 222 3.65 12.35 9.23
C THR A 222 3.89 11.79 7.83
N ASN A 223 3.20 10.70 7.44
CA ASN A 223 3.21 10.27 6.04
C ASN A 223 2.05 10.85 5.24
N LYS A 224 2.28 11.04 3.95
CA LYS A 224 1.31 11.55 2.99
C LYS A 224 0.62 10.38 2.28
N LEU A 225 -0.34 9.78 2.96
CA LEU A 225 -1.14 8.68 2.41
C LEU A 225 -2.29 9.23 1.55
N GLU A 226 -2.62 8.52 0.47
CA GLU A 226 -3.75 8.90 -0.38
C GLU A 226 -5.09 8.67 0.34
N GLY A 227 -6.06 9.57 0.17
CA GLY A 227 -7.41 9.37 0.70
C GLY A 227 -7.48 9.40 2.22
N ASN A 228 -6.72 10.31 2.82
CA ASN A 228 -6.86 10.62 4.23
C ASN A 228 -8.30 11.09 4.51
N GLN A 229 -8.98 10.37 5.41
CA GLN A 229 -10.25 10.83 5.95
C GLN A 229 -9.95 11.90 7.00
N THR A 230 -9.88 13.15 6.56
CA THR A 230 -9.52 14.24 7.46
C THR A 230 -10.76 14.72 8.20
N PHE A 231 -10.70 14.73 9.54
CA PHE A 231 -11.63 15.47 10.38
C PHE A 231 -11.41 16.97 10.13
N PHE A 232 -12.19 17.57 9.23
CA PHE A 232 -12.43 19.00 9.31
C PHE A 232 -13.87 19.19 9.77
N LYS A 233 -14.05 19.42 11.08
CA LYS A 233 -15.15 20.28 11.50
C LYS A 233 -14.88 21.61 10.82
N SER A 234 -15.64 21.96 9.78
CA SER A 234 -15.69 23.32 9.30
C SER A 234 -15.92 24.22 10.51
N LYS A 235 -14.93 25.04 10.88
CA LYS A 235 -15.22 26.18 11.74
C LYS A 235 -16.08 27.10 10.89
N SER A 236 -17.38 27.08 11.17
CA SER A 236 -18.29 28.19 10.94
C SER A 236 -17.74 29.45 11.61
#